data_AF-A0A9X1R0Q2-F1
#
_entry.id   AF-A0A9X1R0Q2-F1
#
_cell.length_a   1.000
_cell.length_b   1.000
_cell.length_c   1.000
_cell.angle_alpha   90.00
_cell.angle_beta   90.00
_cell.angle_gamma   90.00
#
_symmetry.space_group_name_H-M   'P 1'
#
loop_
_entity.id
_entity.type
_entity.pdbx_description
1 polymer ?
#
loop_
_entity_poly.entity_id
_entity_poly.type
_entity_poly.pdbx_seq_one_letter_code
_entity_poly.pdbx_strand_id
1 'polypeptide(L)'
;SFTTLTIKVISNPNPVTPDPIVLCDYNIIVPPGPYDEVELFDLTVRNAQIRNGNNWTLDYYESYGDAVTQTDAIPAAETTAYQNISNPQVIYVRATSNTTGCFEIVELELIVEPLPDDSAVVEPYVYCSTDGTEIGVFDLTTKIGEILGGQPAPPMEVSFYLTALDAENNTNAITNVTGHRNMDAGNNPINPQTIFTGITNTETGC
;
A
#
# COMPACT_ATOMS: atom_id res chain seq x y z
N SER A 1 58.04 21.77 29.39
CA SER A 1 56.80 22.34 28.84
C SER A 1 55.77 21.22 28.79
N PHE A 2 54.52 21.48 29.20
CA PHE A 2 53.43 20.54 29.05
C PHE A 2 52.17 21.29 28.60
N THR A 3 51.27 20.57 27.93
CA THR A 3 49.91 21.01 27.65
C THR A 3 48.95 19.99 28.27
N THR A 4 47.72 20.40 28.53
CA THR A 4 46.69 19.53 29.11
C THR A 4 45.56 19.35 28.10
N LEU A 5 45.11 18.12 27.95
CA LEU A 5 43.89 17.77 27.22
C LEU A 5 42.78 17.49 28.24
N THR A 6 41.59 18.04 28.00
CA THR A 6 40.39 17.63 28.73
C THR A 6 39.60 16.65 27.87
N ILE A 7 39.32 15.47 28.40
CA ILE A 7 38.42 14.49 27.79
C ILE A 7 37.02 14.62 28.39
N LYS A 8 35.98 14.59 27.56
CA LYS A 8 34.58 14.64 27.97
C LYS A 8 33.79 13.60 27.19
N VAL A 9 32.94 12.86 27.88
CA VAL A 9 31.98 11.94 27.29
C VAL A 9 30.61 12.61 27.30
N ILE A 10 29.89 12.55 26.18
CA ILE A 10 28.54 13.09 26.03
C ILE A 10 27.66 11.93 25.53
N SER A 11 26.41 11.87 25.99
CA SER A 11 25.45 10.87 25.53
C SER A 11 25.01 11.12 24.09
N ASN A 12 24.83 10.03 23.34
CA ASN A 12 24.13 10.06 22.07
C ASN A 12 22.64 10.43 22.26
N PRO A 13 21.98 10.93 21.20
CA PRO A 13 20.52 10.89 21.15
C PRO A 13 20.02 9.44 21.28
N ASN A 14 18.77 9.27 21.72
CA ASN A 14 18.14 7.96 21.92
C ASN A 14 16.81 7.91 21.13
N PRO A 15 16.87 7.88 19.79
CA PRO A 15 15.69 7.75 18.95
C PRO A 15 14.93 6.46 19.21
N VAL A 16 13.62 6.53 19.03
CA VAL A 16 12.76 5.35 19.05
C VAL A 16 12.80 4.72 17.67
N THR A 17 12.90 3.39 17.61
CA THR A 17 12.75 2.63 16.36
C THR A 17 11.36 2.91 15.77
N PRO A 18 11.26 3.39 14.52
CA PRO A 18 9.99 3.69 13.91
C PRO A 18 9.23 2.41 13.53
N ASP A 19 7.90 2.51 13.44
CA ASP A 19 7.11 1.46 12.80
C ASP A 19 7.32 1.52 11.28
N PRO A 20 7.25 0.38 10.55
CA PRO A 20 7.32 0.36 9.11
C PRO A 20 6.29 1.27 8.45
N ILE A 21 6.59 1.77 7.25
CA ILE A 21 5.58 2.41 6.39
C ILE A 21 5.14 1.34 5.39
N VAL A 22 3.84 1.03 5.42
CA VAL A 22 3.23 0.01 4.57
C VAL A 22 2.20 0.69 3.68
N LEU A 23 2.31 0.51 2.37
CA LEU A 23 1.40 1.06 1.37
C LEU A 23 1.04 -0.02 0.36
N CYS A 24 -0.16 0.05 -0.20
CA CYS A 24 -0.55 -0.80 -1.32
C CYS A 24 0.09 -0.28 -2.62
N ASP A 25 0.34 -1.19 -3.56
CA ASP A 25 0.91 -0.90 -4.87
C ASP A 25 -0.07 -0.21 -5.85
N TYR A 26 -0.56 0.98 -5.48
CA TYR A 26 -1.54 1.73 -6.28
C TYR A 26 -0.89 2.77 -7.22
N ASN A 27 0.40 3.03 -7.08
CA ASN A 27 1.04 4.10 -7.82
C ASN A 27 0.95 3.93 -9.34
N ILE A 28 0.46 4.97 -10.02
CA ILE A 28 0.32 5.02 -11.48
C ILE A 28 1.27 6.06 -12.10
N ILE A 29 2.00 6.83 -11.29
CA ILE A 29 2.77 8.00 -11.73
C ILE A 29 4.19 7.59 -12.17
N VAL A 30 4.70 6.47 -11.68
CA VAL A 30 6.00 5.94 -12.08
C VAL A 30 5.81 4.68 -12.92
N PRO A 31 6.31 4.61 -14.17
CA PRO A 31 6.27 3.38 -14.96
C PRO A 31 7.10 2.26 -14.30
N PRO A 32 6.66 0.99 -14.35
CA PRO A 32 5.59 0.45 -15.22
C PRO A 32 4.12 0.63 -14.76
N GLY A 33 3.83 1.23 -13.61
CA GLY A 33 2.46 1.47 -13.11
C GLY A 33 2.10 0.47 -11.99
N PRO A 34 0.81 0.27 -11.63
CA PRO A 34 0.45 -0.65 -10.55
C PRO A 34 0.96 -2.07 -10.86
N TYR A 35 1.14 -2.88 -9.80
CA TYR A 35 1.65 -4.26 -9.84
C TYR A 35 3.16 -4.37 -10.14
N ASP A 36 3.94 -3.35 -9.79
CA ASP A 36 5.39 -3.30 -9.99
C ASP A 36 6.21 -3.28 -8.68
N GLU A 37 5.52 -3.34 -7.54
CA GLU A 37 6.07 -3.27 -6.18
C GLU A 37 6.82 -1.96 -5.91
N VAL A 38 6.45 -0.87 -6.59
CA VAL A 38 7.05 0.46 -6.46
C VAL A 38 6.01 1.49 -6.02
N GLU A 39 6.28 2.15 -4.90
CA GLU A 39 5.41 3.18 -4.33
C GLU A 39 6.20 4.41 -3.87
N LEU A 40 5.48 5.54 -3.73
CA LEU A 40 6.00 6.79 -3.18
C LEU A 40 5.71 6.88 -1.68
N PHE A 41 6.78 6.89 -0.90
CA PHE A 41 6.74 6.98 0.55
C PHE A 41 7.01 8.40 1.03
N ASP A 42 6.15 8.91 1.91
CA ASP A 42 6.51 10.03 2.77
C ASP A 42 7.32 9.50 3.97
N LEU A 43 8.65 9.52 3.86
CA LEU A 43 9.58 9.08 4.91
C LEU A 43 9.41 9.89 6.20
N THR A 44 8.84 11.10 6.10
CA THR A 44 8.70 12.02 7.21
C THR A 44 7.55 11.66 8.16
N VAL A 45 6.66 10.74 7.77
CA VAL A 45 5.50 10.33 8.61
C VAL A 45 5.92 9.74 9.95
N ARG A 46 7.13 9.17 10.04
CA ARG A 46 7.69 8.60 11.28
C ARG A 46 8.55 9.58 12.08
N ASN A 47 8.73 10.82 11.62
CA ASN A 47 9.54 11.84 12.29
C ASN A 47 9.20 12.02 13.77
N ALA A 48 7.90 12.11 14.10
CA ALA A 48 7.44 12.36 15.47
C ALA A 48 7.77 11.17 16.39
N GLN A 49 7.61 9.94 15.90
CA GLN A 49 7.96 8.72 16.61
C GLN A 49 9.45 8.67 16.89
N ILE A 50 10.28 8.82 15.86
CA ILE A 50 11.75 8.78 15.95
C ILE A 50 12.26 9.81 16.96
N ARG A 51 11.73 11.04 16.90
CA ARG A 51 12.15 12.13 17.80
C ARG A 51 11.72 11.92 19.25
N ASN A 52 10.60 11.24 19.49
CA ASN A 52 10.04 11.04 20.84
C ASN A 52 10.02 12.34 21.67
N GLY A 53 9.54 13.44 21.08
CA GLY A 53 9.47 14.76 21.71
C GLY A 53 10.77 15.59 21.70
N ASN A 54 11.89 15.06 21.19
CA ASN A 54 13.14 15.80 21.04
C ASN A 54 13.15 16.64 19.75
N ASN A 55 14.10 17.58 19.65
CA ASN A 55 14.30 18.39 18.46
C ASN A 55 15.59 18.01 17.72
N TRP A 56 15.75 16.73 17.39
CA TRP A 56 16.87 16.23 16.59
C TRP A 56 16.63 16.46 15.10
N THR A 57 17.71 16.75 14.40
CA THR A 57 17.72 16.78 12.93
C THR A 57 17.73 15.36 12.42
N LEU A 58 16.87 15.06 11.45
CA LEU A 58 16.72 13.73 10.86
C LEU A 58 17.12 13.83 9.39
N ASP A 59 18.13 13.05 9.02
CA ASP A 59 18.59 12.88 7.64
C ASP A 59 18.40 11.40 7.24
N TYR A 60 18.12 11.13 5.98
CA TYR A 60 17.72 9.82 5.46
C TYR A 60 18.74 9.30 4.45
N TYR A 61 19.02 8.00 4.48
CA TYR A 61 20.05 7.37 3.65
C TYR A 61 19.62 5.98 3.22
N GLU A 62 20.01 5.56 2.02
CA GLU A 62 19.79 4.19 1.53
C GLU A 62 20.80 3.19 2.11
N SER A 63 21.92 3.66 2.67
CA SER A 63 22.95 2.82 3.26
C SER A 63 23.34 3.25 4.67
N TYR A 64 23.63 2.28 5.53
CA TYR A 64 24.15 2.54 6.88
C TYR A 64 25.49 3.27 6.84
N GLY A 65 26.37 2.91 5.89
CA GLY A 65 27.68 3.53 5.74
C GLY A 65 27.56 5.03 5.47
N ASP A 66 26.69 5.38 4.54
CA ASP A 66 26.35 6.75 4.17
C ASP A 66 25.71 7.53 5.32
N ALA A 67 24.83 6.87 6.09
CA ALA A 67 24.29 7.46 7.31
C ALA A 67 25.37 7.74 8.36
N VAL A 68 26.44 6.93 8.46
CA VAL A 68 27.56 7.15 9.37
C VAL A 68 28.46 8.29 8.89
N THR A 69 28.83 8.29 7.60
CA THR A 69 29.74 9.28 6.99
C THR A 69 29.07 10.56 6.53
N GLN A 70 27.74 10.59 6.54
CA GLN A 70 26.89 11.67 6.02
C GLN A 70 27.16 11.95 4.53
N THR A 71 27.30 10.88 3.75
CA THR A 71 27.45 10.93 2.28
C THR A 71 26.15 10.52 1.61
N ASP A 72 25.89 10.95 0.38
CA ASP A 72 24.72 10.54 -0.42
C ASP A 72 23.37 10.51 0.33
N ALA A 73 23.09 11.56 1.10
CA ALA A 73 21.79 11.72 1.77
C ALA A 73 20.65 11.85 0.76
N ILE A 74 19.51 11.23 1.05
CA ILE A 74 18.27 11.41 0.28
C ILE A 74 17.91 12.90 0.34
N PRO A 75 17.76 13.58 -0.81
CA PRO A 75 17.44 15.00 -0.87
C PRO A 75 16.17 15.34 -0.09
N ALA A 76 16.18 16.45 0.67
CA ALA A 76 15.03 16.85 1.48
C ALA A 76 13.72 16.99 0.67
N ALA A 77 13.84 17.41 -0.60
CA ALA A 77 12.69 17.53 -1.51
C ALA A 77 12.07 16.18 -1.90
N GLU A 78 12.80 15.08 -1.76
CA GLU A 78 12.36 13.73 -2.08
C GLU A 78 11.82 13.00 -0.85
N THR A 79 12.12 13.46 0.37
CA THR A 79 11.71 12.75 1.61
C THR A 79 10.20 12.62 1.80
N THR A 80 9.37 13.44 1.17
CA THR A 80 7.90 13.36 1.23
C THR A 80 7.28 12.55 0.09
N ALA A 81 8.09 12.08 -0.87
CA ALA A 81 7.68 11.31 -2.03
C ALA A 81 8.87 10.48 -2.55
N TYR A 82 9.48 9.69 -1.66
CA TYR A 82 10.62 8.86 -1.97
C TYR A 82 10.15 7.58 -2.64
N GLN A 83 10.70 7.26 -3.80
CA GLN A 83 10.39 6.04 -4.51
C GLN A 83 11.32 4.92 -4.03
N ASN A 84 10.76 3.78 -3.63
CA ASN A 84 11.57 2.62 -3.27
C ASN A 84 12.30 2.02 -4.50
N ILE A 85 13.44 1.37 -4.24
CA ILE A 85 14.27 0.69 -5.25
C ILE A 85 14.26 -0.84 -5.07
N SER A 86 13.69 -1.32 -3.96
CA SER A 86 13.43 -2.73 -3.66
C SER A 86 12.20 -2.86 -2.78
N ASN A 87 11.64 -4.05 -2.68
CA ASN A 87 10.54 -4.34 -1.77
C ASN A 87 10.82 -5.66 -1.02
N PRO A 88 10.88 -5.66 0.32
CA PRO A 88 10.93 -4.48 1.20
C PRO A 88 12.24 -3.69 1.04
N GLN A 89 12.27 -2.45 1.55
CA GLN A 89 13.46 -1.61 1.58
C GLN A 89 13.70 -1.01 2.97
N VAL A 90 14.95 -0.98 3.41
CA VAL A 90 15.34 -0.29 4.65
C VAL A 90 15.96 1.06 4.32
N ILE A 91 15.45 2.12 4.95
CA ILE A 91 16.03 3.45 4.98
C ILE A 91 16.68 3.69 6.35
N TYR A 92 17.91 4.18 6.35
CA TYR A 92 18.66 4.51 7.56
C TYR A 92 18.43 5.97 7.92
N VAL A 93 17.78 6.22 9.06
CA VAL A 93 17.48 7.56 9.56
C VAL A 93 18.52 7.95 10.61
N ARG A 94 19.34 8.95 10.30
CA ARG A 94 20.32 9.51 11.24
C ARG A 94 19.66 10.60 12.08
N ALA A 95 19.52 10.35 13.38
CA ALA A 95 19.08 11.35 14.34
C ALA A 95 20.28 12.09 14.95
N THR A 96 20.46 13.37 14.60
CA THR A 96 21.57 14.19 15.09
C THR A 96 21.09 15.19 16.15
N SER A 97 21.75 15.18 17.31
CA SER A 97 21.51 16.16 18.37
C SER A 97 22.02 17.54 17.98
N ASN A 98 21.11 18.50 17.82
CA ASN A 98 21.44 19.89 17.52
C ASN A 98 22.24 20.60 18.63
N THR A 99 22.33 20.00 19.83
CA THR A 99 23.10 20.56 20.96
C THR A 99 24.52 19.99 21.04
N THR A 100 24.70 18.71 20.69
CA THR A 100 25.96 17.99 20.95
C THR A 100 26.67 17.53 19.68
N GLY A 101 25.98 17.48 18.54
CA GLY A 101 26.47 16.91 17.29
C GLY A 101 26.58 15.37 17.31
N CYS A 102 26.37 14.72 18.45
CA CYS A 102 26.29 13.27 18.54
C CYS A 102 25.04 12.76 17.79
N PHE A 103 25.12 11.55 17.27
CA PHE A 103 24.06 10.96 16.47
C PHE A 103 23.81 9.50 16.85
N GLU A 104 22.65 9.02 16.45
CA GLU A 104 22.26 7.61 16.49
C GLU A 104 21.51 7.31 15.18
N ILE A 105 21.54 6.07 14.70
CA ILE A 105 20.88 5.65 13.47
C ILE A 105 19.79 4.64 13.81
N VAL A 106 18.62 4.81 13.23
CA VAL A 106 17.52 3.83 13.28
C VAL A 106 17.14 3.41 11.88
N GLU A 107 16.59 2.21 11.76
CA GLU A 107 16.10 1.65 10.51
C GLU A 107 14.60 1.96 10.37
N LEU A 108 14.21 2.40 9.18
CA LEU A 108 12.84 2.61 8.75
C LEU A 108 12.56 1.67 7.58
N GLU A 109 11.71 0.68 7.80
CA GLU A 109 11.32 -0.27 6.75
C GLU A 109 10.16 0.29 5.91
N LEU A 110 10.30 0.18 4.60
CA LEU A 110 9.29 0.48 3.58
C LEU A 110 8.80 -0.84 3.01
N ILE A 111 7.50 -1.03 2.99
CA ILE A 111 6.84 -2.23 2.49
C ILE A 111 5.78 -1.82 1.49
N VAL A 112 5.85 -2.38 0.29
CA VAL A 112 4.78 -2.32 -0.70
C VAL A 112 4.01 -3.63 -0.66
N GLU A 113 2.73 -3.55 -0.33
CA GLU A 113 1.82 -4.69 -0.37
C GLU A 113 1.25 -4.83 -1.79
N PRO A 114 1.45 -6.00 -2.43
CA PRO A 114 0.96 -6.21 -3.79
C PRO A 114 -0.57 -6.20 -3.81
N LEU A 115 -1.12 -5.65 -4.88
CA LEU A 115 -2.55 -5.73 -5.16
C LEU A 115 -2.93 -7.15 -5.59
N PRO A 116 -4.16 -7.61 -5.31
CA PRO A 116 -4.67 -8.86 -5.86
C PRO A 116 -4.68 -8.86 -7.40
N ASP A 117 -4.40 -10.00 -8.02
CA ASP A 117 -4.40 -10.15 -9.47
C ASP A 117 -5.84 -10.13 -10.02
N ASP A 118 -6.15 -9.16 -10.88
CA ASP A 118 -7.45 -9.00 -11.53
C ASP A 118 -7.45 -9.37 -13.02
N SER A 119 -6.39 -10.01 -13.51
CA SER A 119 -6.20 -10.35 -14.92
C SER A 119 -6.94 -11.60 -15.41
N ALA A 120 -7.62 -12.30 -14.49
CA ALA A 120 -8.34 -13.53 -14.80
C ALA A 120 -9.47 -13.31 -15.83
N VAL A 121 -9.54 -14.18 -16.84
CA VAL A 121 -10.62 -14.15 -17.83
C VAL A 121 -11.83 -14.90 -17.26
N VAL A 122 -12.92 -14.16 -17.02
CA VAL A 122 -14.18 -14.72 -16.51
C VAL A 122 -15.12 -15.01 -17.68
N GLU A 123 -15.60 -16.25 -17.78
CA GLU A 123 -16.52 -16.63 -18.85
C GLU A 123 -17.91 -15.98 -18.64
N PRO A 124 -18.61 -15.58 -19.71
CA PRO A 124 -19.95 -15.01 -19.59
C PRO A 124 -20.90 -15.91 -18.79
N TYR A 125 -21.57 -15.34 -17.78
CA TYR A 125 -22.58 -16.07 -17.02
C TYR A 125 -23.91 -16.05 -17.79
N VAL A 126 -24.15 -17.11 -18.57
CA VAL A 126 -25.36 -17.24 -19.41
C VAL A 126 -26.46 -17.99 -18.65
N TYR A 127 -27.66 -17.41 -18.63
CA TYR A 127 -28.87 -18.04 -18.12
C TYR A 127 -29.90 -18.22 -19.24
N CYS A 128 -30.46 -19.42 -19.36
CA CYS A 128 -31.52 -19.72 -20.32
C CYS A 128 -32.90 -19.43 -19.71
N SER A 129 -33.53 -18.34 -20.13
CA SER A 129 -34.89 -18.00 -19.69
C SER A 129 -35.94 -18.96 -20.27
N THR A 130 -36.85 -19.44 -19.42
CA THR A 130 -37.96 -20.33 -19.81
C THR A 130 -39.32 -19.64 -19.88
N ASP A 131 -39.43 -18.43 -19.33
CA ASP A 131 -40.70 -17.68 -19.24
C ASP A 131 -40.84 -16.60 -20.34
N GLY A 132 -39.85 -16.49 -21.22
CA GLY A 132 -39.81 -15.52 -22.31
C GLY A 132 -39.47 -14.09 -21.86
N THR A 133 -39.13 -13.88 -20.59
CA THR A 133 -38.58 -12.62 -20.10
C THR A 133 -37.06 -12.59 -20.31
N GLU A 134 -36.50 -11.39 -20.44
CA GLU A 134 -35.04 -11.19 -20.43
C GLU A 134 -34.50 -11.00 -19.00
N ILE A 135 -35.15 -11.60 -18.00
CA ILE A 135 -34.74 -11.48 -16.59
C ILE A 135 -34.32 -12.86 -16.04
N GLY A 136 -33.10 -12.93 -15.55
CA GLY A 136 -32.52 -14.09 -14.87
C GLY A 136 -32.24 -13.83 -13.39
N VAL A 137 -32.02 -14.91 -12.64
CA VAL A 137 -31.49 -14.90 -11.28
C VAL A 137 -30.13 -15.59 -11.32
N PHE A 138 -29.10 -14.92 -10.83
CA PHE A 138 -27.70 -15.32 -10.91
C PHE A 138 -27.13 -15.47 -9.50
N ASP A 139 -26.41 -16.57 -9.28
CA ASP A 139 -25.57 -16.74 -8.10
C ASP A 139 -24.14 -16.34 -8.45
N LEU A 140 -23.81 -15.07 -8.23
CA LEU A 140 -22.51 -14.48 -8.53
C LEU A 140 -21.37 -15.15 -7.76
N THR A 141 -21.67 -15.81 -6.63
CA THR A 141 -20.65 -16.51 -5.84
C THR A 141 -20.04 -17.69 -6.62
N THR A 142 -20.77 -18.25 -7.58
CA THR A 142 -20.27 -19.32 -8.45
C THR A 142 -19.13 -18.86 -9.37
N LYS A 143 -18.98 -17.55 -9.60
CA LYS A 143 -17.91 -16.95 -10.41
C LYS A 143 -16.67 -16.55 -9.60
N ILE A 144 -16.71 -16.59 -8.27
CA ILE A 144 -15.57 -16.19 -7.41
C ILE A 144 -14.30 -16.96 -7.76
N GLY A 145 -14.39 -18.27 -7.99
CA GLY A 145 -13.21 -19.07 -8.33
C GLY A 145 -12.57 -18.69 -9.67
N GLU A 146 -13.39 -18.28 -10.66
CA GLU A 146 -12.90 -17.77 -11.95
C GLU A 146 -12.27 -16.38 -11.77
N ILE A 147 -12.93 -15.48 -11.03
CA ILE A 147 -12.48 -14.11 -10.75
C ILE A 147 -11.12 -14.11 -10.03
N LEU A 148 -10.95 -15.00 -9.05
CA LEU A 148 -9.70 -15.11 -8.31
C LEU A 148 -8.56 -15.70 -9.13
N GLY A 149 -8.81 -16.33 -10.27
CA GLY A 149 -7.75 -16.86 -11.13
C GLY A 149 -6.81 -17.88 -10.46
N GLY A 150 -7.25 -18.52 -9.37
CA GLY A 150 -6.43 -19.43 -8.56
C GLY A 150 -5.76 -18.80 -7.34
N GLN A 151 -5.98 -17.51 -7.07
CA GLN A 151 -5.59 -16.87 -5.82
C GLN A 151 -6.31 -17.51 -4.61
N PRO A 152 -5.66 -17.57 -3.43
CA PRO A 152 -6.23 -18.19 -2.25
C PRO A 152 -7.36 -17.34 -1.65
N ALA A 153 -8.45 -18.01 -1.24
CA ALA A 153 -9.54 -17.40 -0.48
C ALA A 153 -9.86 -18.26 0.76
N PRO A 154 -9.54 -17.80 2.00
CA PRO A 154 -8.92 -16.52 2.37
C PRO A 154 -7.42 -16.41 1.98
N PRO A 155 -6.81 -15.20 1.98
CA PRO A 155 -7.38 -13.92 2.46
C PRO A 155 -8.08 -13.06 1.39
N MET A 156 -8.11 -13.50 0.13
CA MET A 156 -8.79 -12.76 -0.94
C MET A 156 -10.31 -12.85 -0.82
N GLU A 157 -10.98 -11.72 -0.82
CA GLU A 157 -12.44 -11.57 -0.88
C GLU A 157 -12.85 -10.85 -2.16
N VAL A 158 -13.94 -11.32 -2.78
CA VAL A 158 -14.49 -10.74 -4.01
C VAL A 158 -15.76 -9.97 -3.70
N SER A 159 -15.82 -8.73 -4.17
CA SER A 159 -17.02 -7.88 -4.15
C SER A 159 -17.52 -7.61 -5.56
N PHE A 160 -18.83 -7.37 -5.70
CA PHE A 160 -19.50 -7.17 -6.99
C PHE A 160 -20.20 -5.81 -7.01
N TYR A 161 -20.20 -5.14 -8.16
CA TYR A 161 -20.68 -3.77 -8.33
C TYR A 161 -21.42 -3.59 -9.66
N LEU A 162 -22.36 -2.64 -9.69
CA LEU A 162 -23.12 -2.29 -10.89
C LEU A 162 -22.43 -1.21 -11.74
N THR A 163 -21.45 -0.50 -11.18
CA THR A 163 -20.70 0.54 -11.89
C THR A 163 -19.20 0.43 -11.61
N ALA A 164 -18.38 0.89 -12.55
CA ALA A 164 -16.93 0.97 -12.36
C ALA A 164 -16.54 1.89 -11.19
N LEU A 165 -17.23 3.03 -11.06
CA LEU A 165 -16.96 4.00 -9.99
C LEU A 165 -17.23 3.43 -8.60
N ASP A 166 -18.29 2.61 -8.46
CA ASP A 166 -18.60 1.91 -7.22
C ASP A 166 -17.51 0.89 -6.87
N ALA A 167 -16.99 0.16 -7.88
CA ALA A 167 -15.88 -0.79 -7.70
C ALA A 167 -14.58 -0.08 -7.32
N GLU A 168 -14.19 0.99 -8.03
CA GLU A 168 -12.99 1.78 -7.75
C GLU A 168 -12.97 2.38 -6.33
N ASN A 169 -14.13 2.81 -5.84
CA ASN A 169 -14.25 3.41 -4.51
C ASN A 169 -14.64 2.41 -3.40
N ASN A 170 -14.84 1.13 -3.74
CA ASN A 170 -15.39 0.12 -2.83
C ASN A 170 -16.69 0.57 -2.14
N THR A 171 -17.64 1.10 -2.91
CA THR A 171 -18.94 1.59 -2.40
C THR A 171 -20.10 0.91 -3.11
N ASN A 172 -21.28 0.86 -2.46
CA ASN A 172 -22.52 0.30 -3.05
C ASN A 172 -22.40 -1.12 -3.61
N ALA A 173 -21.64 -1.99 -2.94
CA ALA A 173 -21.51 -3.40 -3.33
C ALA A 173 -22.87 -4.11 -3.40
N ILE A 174 -23.03 -5.00 -4.39
CA ILE A 174 -24.19 -5.86 -4.56
C ILE A 174 -24.24 -6.81 -3.36
N THR A 175 -25.29 -6.70 -2.55
CA THR A 175 -25.45 -7.52 -1.33
C THR A 175 -26.17 -8.84 -1.58
N ASN A 176 -27.10 -8.89 -2.54
CA ASN A 176 -27.82 -10.12 -2.89
C ASN A 176 -27.06 -10.94 -3.95
N VAL A 177 -25.86 -11.39 -3.61
CA VAL A 177 -24.95 -12.07 -4.56
C VAL A 177 -25.43 -13.45 -5.01
N THR A 178 -26.19 -14.17 -4.19
CA THR A 178 -26.71 -15.52 -4.54
C THR A 178 -28.01 -15.49 -5.33
N GLY A 179 -28.66 -14.32 -5.39
CA GLY A 179 -29.98 -14.15 -5.99
C GLY A 179 -30.07 -12.89 -6.86
N HIS A 180 -28.94 -12.48 -7.44
CA HIS A 180 -28.83 -11.23 -8.19
C HIS A 180 -29.71 -11.30 -9.45
N ARG A 181 -30.46 -10.24 -9.72
CA ARG A 181 -31.27 -10.13 -10.95
C ARG A 181 -30.60 -9.14 -11.88
N ASN A 182 -30.60 -9.41 -13.19
CA ASN A 182 -29.98 -8.50 -14.14
C ASN A 182 -30.68 -7.13 -14.16
N MET A 183 -29.94 -6.08 -13.77
CA MET A 183 -30.45 -4.71 -13.63
C MET A 183 -29.36 -3.65 -13.75
N ASP A 184 -29.72 -2.42 -14.11
CA ASP A 184 -28.83 -1.26 -14.01
C ASP A 184 -28.73 -0.74 -12.56
N ALA A 185 -27.88 0.26 -12.31
CA ALA A 185 -27.74 0.90 -11.00
C ALA A 185 -29.01 1.60 -10.49
N GLY A 186 -30.00 1.84 -11.38
CA GLY A 186 -31.31 2.37 -11.06
C GLY A 186 -32.36 1.28 -10.79
N ASN A 187 -31.96 0.01 -10.66
CA ASN A 187 -32.81 -1.17 -10.52
C ASN A 187 -33.75 -1.46 -11.71
N ASN A 188 -33.45 -0.94 -12.90
CA ASN A 188 -34.21 -1.28 -14.10
C ASN A 188 -33.63 -2.53 -14.76
N PRO A 189 -34.45 -3.49 -15.21
CA PRO A 189 -33.95 -4.67 -15.93
C PRO A 189 -33.09 -4.30 -17.14
N ILE A 190 -31.93 -4.94 -17.30
CA ILE A 190 -31.02 -4.72 -18.43
C ILE A 190 -30.43 -6.05 -18.92
N ASN A 191 -30.32 -6.20 -20.24
CA ASN A 191 -29.72 -7.38 -20.87
C ASN A 191 -29.03 -6.96 -22.18
N PRO A 192 -27.71 -7.21 -22.36
CA PRO A 192 -26.78 -7.78 -21.40
C PRO A 192 -26.46 -6.81 -20.23
N GLN A 193 -26.15 -7.37 -19.06
CA GLN A 193 -25.65 -6.63 -17.90
C GLN A 193 -24.14 -6.84 -17.76
N THR A 194 -23.40 -5.77 -17.46
CA THR A 194 -22.01 -5.84 -17.01
C THR A 194 -21.97 -5.75 -15.49
N ILE A 195 -21.20 -6.65 -14.86
CA ILE A 195 -20.87 -6.61 -13.43
C ILE A 195 -19.40 -6.26 -13.31
N PHE A 196 -19.08 -5.30 -12.44
CA PHE A 196 -17.72 -4.94 -12.07
C PHE A 196 -17.36 -5.68 -10.79
N THR A 197 -16.11 -6.11 -10.65
CA THR A 197 -15.64 -6.88 -9.49
C THR A 197 -14.46 -6.18 -8.84
N GLY A 198 -14.38 -6.24 -7.52
CA GLY A 198 -13.18 -5.87 -6.76
C GLY A 198 -12.66 -7.09 -6.01
N ILE A 199 -11.34 -7.19 -5.88
CA ILE A 199 -10.67 -8.20 -5.06
C ILE A 199 -9.95 -7.45 -3.93
N THR A 200 -10.06 -7.94 -2.71
CA THR A 200 -9.39 -7.37 -1.53
C THR A 200 -8.74 -8.48 -0.73
N ASN A 201 -7.45 -8.35 -0.46
CA ASN A 201 -6.72 -9.08 0.57
C ASN A 201 -7.07 -8.53 1.97
N THR A 202 -7.88 -9.30 2.70
CA THR A 202 -8.36 -8.92 4.04
C THR A 202 -7.27 -8.83 5.12
N GLU A 203 -6.06 -9.34 4.86
CA GLU A 203 -4.93 -9.22 5.79
C GLU A 203 -4.19 -7.89 5.65
N THR A 204 -4.02 -7.41 4.42
CA THR A 204 -3.25 -6.19 4.11
C THR A 204 -4.14 -4.96 3.92
N GLY A 205 -5.40 -5.16 3.53
CA GLY A 205 -6.35 -4.10 3.19
C GLY A 205 -6.15 -3.53 1.79
N CYS A 206 -5.14 -4.02 1.06
CA CYS A 206 -5.09 -4.02 -0.40
C CYS A 206 -5.98 -5.17 -0.90
#